data_AF-A0A417Y5G9-F1
#
_entry.id   AF-A0A417Y5G9-F1
#
_cell.length_a   1.000
_cell.length_b   1.000
_cell.length_c   1.000
_cell.angle_alpha   90.00
_cell.angle_beta   90.00
_cell.angle_gamma   90.00
#
_symmetry.space_group_name_H-M   'P 1'
#
loop_
_entity.id
_entity.type
_entity.pdbx_description
1 polymer ?
#
loop_
_entity_poly.entity_id
_entity_poly.type
_entity_poly.pdbx_seq_one_letter_code
_entity_poly.pdbx_strand_id
1 'polypeptide(L)' 'MSSWTAERARVASLSRSRAADDPDLIEARSNLKAERLADHVAKALHDAPDLTEEQRRRIARLLMGGGSDAA' A
#
# COMPACT_ATOMS: atom_id res chain seq x y z
N MET A 1 -11.38 5.59 -10.63
CA MET A 1 -11.14 4.14 -10.51
C MET A 1 -9.99 3.96 -9.54
N SER A 2 -10.15 3.16 -8.50
CA SER A 2 -9.14 3.04 -7.43
C SER A 2 -7.81 2.52 -7.99
N SER A 3 -6.70 3.17 -7.67
CA SER A 3 -5.34 2.85 -8.14
C SER A 3 -5.01 1.36 -8.01
N TRP A 4 -5.42 0.72 -6.91
CA TRP A 4 -5.16 -0.71 -6.70
C TRP A 4 -5.92 -1.61 -7.69
N THR A 5 -7.09 -1.21 -8.18
CA THR A 5 -7.85 -2.00 -9.17
C THR A 5 -7.14 -2.04 -10.53
N ALA A 6 -6.45 -0.95 -10.89
CA ALA A 6 -5.63 -0.89 -12.10
C ALA A 6 -4.39 -1.80 -11.98
N GLU A 7 -3.68 -1.74 -10.86
CA GLU A 7 -2.54 -2.63 -10.60
C GLU A 7 -2.95 -4.10 -10.54
N ARG A 8 -4.13 -4.41 -9.97
CA ARG A 8 -4.68 -5.77 -10.00
C ARG A 8 -4.94 -6.26 -11.42
N ALA A 9 -5.50 -5.41 -12.29
CA ALA A 9 -5.72 -5.76 -13.69
C ALA A 9 -4.39 -5.94 -14.43
N ARG A 10 -3.38 -5.09 -14.15
CA ARG A 10 -2.02 -5.20 -14.70
C ARG A 10 -1.37 -6.52 -14.32
N VAL A 11 -1.40 -6.90 -13.03
CA VAL A 11 -0.89 -8.20 -12.55
C VAL A 11 -1.59 -9.35 -13.28
N ALA A 12 -2.93 -9.33 -13.38
CA ALA A 12 -3.69 -10.38 -14.05
C ALA A 12 -3.38 -10.49 -15.55
N SER A 13 -3.09 -9.36 -16.21
CA SER A 13 -2.67 -9.34 -17.60
C SER A 13 -1.26 -9.92 -17.77
N LEU A 14 -0.29 -9.44 -16.99
CA LEU A 14 1.11 -9.84 -17.08
C LEU A 14 1.31 -11.31 -16.70
N SER A 15 0.62 -11.80 -15.66
CA SER A 15 0.77 -13.19 -15.21
C SER A 15 0.32 -14.25 -16.22
N ARG A 16 -0.42 -13.85 -17.26
CA ARG A 16 -0.86 -14.76 -18.33
C ARG A 16 0.21 -15.00 -19.39
N SER A 17 1.13 -14.05 -19.58
CA SER A 17 2.08 -14.04 -20.70
C SER A 17 3.53 -13.87 -20.28
N ARG A 18 3.80 -13.56 -19.01
CA ARG A 18 5.14 -13.32 -18.47
C ARG A 18 5.52 -14.35 -17.42
N ALA A 19 6.82 -14.61 -17.33
CA ALA A 19 7.39 -15.46 -16.28
C ALA A 19 7.27 -14.77 -14.91
N ALA A 20 7.38 -15.54 -13.83
CA ALA A 20 7.17 -15.04 -12.47
C ALA A 20 8.24 -14.03 -12.01
N ASP A 21 9.42 -14.09 -12.62
CA ASP A 21 10.60 -13.24 -12.39
C ASP A 21 10.67 -12.05 -13.37
N ASP A 22 9.67 -11.91 -14.25
CA ASP A 22 9.57 -10.76 -15.16
C ASP A 22 9.52 -9.45 -14.37
N PRO A 23 10.38 -8.47 -14.67
CA PRO A 23 10.46 -7.21 -13.92
C PRO A 23 9.14 -6.45 -13.86
N ASP A 24 8.36 -6.43 -14.94
CA ASP A 24 7.09 -5.70 -14.99
C ASP A 24 6.03 -6.37 -14.10
N LEU A 25 6.05 -7.70 -14.00
CA LEU A 25 5.15 -8.45 -13.12
C LEU A 25 5.52 -8.28 -11.65
N ILE A 26 6.82 -8.25 -11.34
CA ILE A 26 7.30 -7.95 -9.98
C ILE A 26 6.90 -6.53 -9.57
N GLU A 27 7.12 -5.56 -10.44
CA GLU A 27 6.74 -4.15 -10.21
C GLU A 27 5.22 -4.03 -9.97
N ALA A 28 4.40 -4.58 -10.86
CA ALA A 28 2.94 -4.52 -10.73
C ALA A 28 2.45 -5.17 -9.42
N ARG A 29 3.09 -6.26 -8.97
CA ARG A 29 2.78 -6.89 -7.68
C ARG A 29 3.19 -6.02 -6.49
N SER A 30 4.34 -5.35 -6.57
CA SER A 30 4.80 -4.41 -5.54
C SER A 30 3.84 -3.23 -5.42
N ASN A 31 3.50 -2.60 -6.55
CA ASN A 31 2.58 -1.47 -6.61
C ASN A 31 1.19 -1.86 -6.10
N LEU A 32 0.66 -3.02 -6.50
CA LEU A 32 -0.61 -3.53 -5.98
C LEU A 32 -0.61 -3.61 -4.44
N LYS A 33 0.46 -4.11 -3.82
CA LYS A 33 0.57 -4.19 -2.36
C LYS A 33 0.63 -2.80 -1.73
N ALA A 34 1.41 -1.88 -2.32
CA ALA A 34 1.52 -0.50 -1.84
C ALA A 34 0.16 0.22 -1.87
N GLU A 35 -0.56 0.15 -2.99
CA GLU A 35 -1.87 0.78 -3.14
C GLU A 35 -2.93 0.16 -2.21
N ARG A 36 -2.88 -1.16 -2.00
CA ARG A 36 -3.76 -1.84 -1.03
C ARG A 36 -3.49 -1.38 0.40
N LEU A 37 -2.24 -1.13 0.76
CA LEU A 37 -1.88 -0.60 2.08
C LEU A 37 -2.36 0.85 2.21
N ALA A 38 -2.15 1.68 1.20
CA ALA A 38 -2.63 3.07 1.20
C ALA A 38 -4.15 3.16 1.38
N ASP A 39 -4.91 2.32 0.68
CA ASP A 39 -6.37 2.23 0.81
C ASP A 39 -6.79 1.80 2.23
N HIS A 40 -6.07 0.84 2.82
CA HIS A 40 -6.31 0.40 4.19
C HIS A 40 -6.04 1.51 5.21
N VAL A 41 -4.93 2.24 5.06
CA VAL A 41 -4.58 3.39 5.91
C VAL A 41 -5.62 4.51 5.76
N ALA A 42 -6.03 4.83 4.54
CA ALA A 42 -7.06 5.85 4.30
C ALA A 42 -8.38 5.48 4.98
N LYS A 43 -8.81 4.21 4.88
CA LYS A 43 -9.99 3.72 5.58
C LYS A 43 -9.83 3.80 7.11
N ALA A 44 -8.69 3.37 7.64
CA ALA A 44 -8.43 3.43 9.09
C ALA A 44 -8.44 4.87 9.62
N LEU A 45 -7.92 5.83 8.85
CA LEU A 45 -7.94 7.25 9.21
C LEU A 45 -9.35 7.85 9.10
N HIS A 46 -10.17 7.39 8.16
CA HIS A 46 -11.56 7.81 8.04
C HIS A 46 -12.41 7.32 9.22
N ASP A 47 -12.17 6.09 9.68
CA ASP A 47 -12.89 5.47 10.79
C ASP A 47 -12.38 5.93 12.16
N ALA A 48 -11.25 6.65 12.22
CA ALA A 48 -10.65 7.12 13.46
C ALA A 48 -11.41 8.34 14.03
N PRO A 49 -11.53 8.47 15.37
CA PRO A 49 -11.96 9.72 15.98
C PRO A 49 -10.93 10.83 15.70
N ASP A 50 -11.32 12.09 15.90
CA ASP A 50 -10.45 13.25 15.66
C ASP A 50 -9.08 13.07 16.32
N LEU A 51 -8.07 12.79 15.49
CA LEU A 51 -6.71 12.60 15.95
C LEU A 51 -6.10 13.96 16.27
N THR A 52 -5.37 14.03 17.38
CA THR A 52 -4.47 15.14 17.66
C THR A 52 -3.26 15.10 16.73
N GLU A 53 -2.57 16.23 16.63
CA GLU A 53 -1.38 16.34 15.80
C GLU A 53 -0.23 15.44 16.27
N GLU A 54 -0.10 15.21 17.59
CA GLU A 54 0.91 14.29 18.12
C GLU A 54 0.59 12.83 17.76
N GLN A 55 -0.68 12.43 17.81
CA GLN A 55 -1.10 11.09 17.41
C GLN A 55 -0.85 10.85 15.91
N ARG A 56 -1.15 11.85 15.05
CA ARG A 56 -0.81 11.78 13.63
C ARG A 56 0.70 11.64 13.40
N ARG A 57 1.52 12.42 14.11
CA ARG A 57 2.99 12.33 14.02
C ARG A 57 3.52 10.96 14.46
N ARG A 58 2.96 10.36 15.52
CA ARG A 58 3.33 9.00 15.92
C ARG A 58 3.00 7.96 14.83
N ILE A 59 1.81 8.04 14.24
CA ILE A 59 1.42 7.13 13.14
C ILE A 59 2.34 7.30 11.92
N ALA A 60 2.66 8.54 11.56
CA ALA A 60 3.58 8.83 10.46
C ALA A 60 4.98 8.23 10.71
N ARG A 61 5.49 8.29 11.95
CA ARG A 61 6.76 7.63 12.31
C ARG A 61 6.71 6.11 12.11
N LEU A 62 5.60 5.46 12.46
CA LEU A 62 5.44 4.01 12.23
C LEU A 62 5.48 3.65 10.73
N LEU A 63 4.84 4.47 9.88
CA LEU A 63 4.84 4.26 8.43
C LEU A 63 6.24 4.48 7.83
N MET A 64 6.98 5.48 8.30
CA MET A 64 8.33 5.79 7.82
C MET A 64 9.40 4.83 8.36
N GLY A 65 9.23 4.30 9.57
CA GLY A 65 10.16 3.39 10.24
C GLY A 65 9.94 1.90 9.95
N GLY A 66 9.07 1.55 9.00
CA GLY A 66 8.80 0.15 8.64
C GLY A 66 8.05 -0.64 9.70
N GLY A 67 7.21 0.02 10.52
CA GLY A 67 6.40 -0.62 11.56
C GLY A 67 7.15 -0.96 12.86
N SER A 68 8.44 -0.63 12.96
CA SER A 68 9.20 -0.81 14.20
C SER A 68 9.03 0.42 15.09
N ASP A 69 8.36 0.26 16.24
CA ASP A 69 8.40 1.24 17.35
C ASP A 69 9.74 1.04 18.08
N ALA A 70 10.86 1.37 17.41
CA ALA A 70 12.16 1.39 18.05
C ALA A 70 12.25 2.67 18.88
N ALA A 71 12.15 2.48 20.20
CA ALA A 71 12.30 3.48 21.25
C ALA A 71 13.69 4.14 21.26
#